data_AF-R6ZH33-F1
#
_entry.id   AF-R6ZH33-F1
#
_cell.length_a   1.000
_cell.length_b   1.000
_cell.length_c   1.000
_cell.angle_alpha   90.00
_cell.angle_beta   90.00
_cell.angle_gamma   90.00
#
_symmetry.space_group_name_H-M   'P 1'
#
loop_
_entity.id
_entity.type
_entity.pdbx_description
1 polymer ?
#
loop_
_entity_poly.entity_id
_entity_poly.type
_entity_poly.pdbx_seq_one_letter_code
_entity_poly.pdbx_strand_id
1 'polypeptide(L)'
;MGRDITKCHPSLQAAFKELAAKCHAQGLIIGLGECFRTVAEQDALYAQGRTEPGSIVTNAKGSSYSSQHQWGIAFDFYRNDGKGAYNESGDFFRRIGQIAKSIGLGWGGDWTSIVDKPHIYLPNWGSGTGILKQQYGTFEKFRQTWAAEKKEYIYQPISTGSARVEVTASSLVVRDAPGGKDTGGRYYTGNRIKPLRKALSGSERWFETDRGWISADYLQGWILEGGQWWYLKPGYTYPAGRLEVIDGKCYCFDFNGWMLTADRIREDGEVI
;
A
#
# COMPACT_ATOMS: atom_id res chain seq x y z
N MET A 1 -10.50 24.47 1.69
CA MET A 1 -9.93 23.31 2.41
C MET A 1 -9.60 22.20 1.43
N GLY A 2 -8.49 21.51 1.66
CA GLY A 2 -7.92 20.55 0.72
C GLY A 2 -8.76 19.27 0.59
N ARG A 3 -9.24 19.00 -0.63
CA ARG A 3 -9.84 17.71 -1.04
C ARG A 3 -8.79 16.79 -1.68
N ASP A 4 -7.61 16.81 -1.10
CA ASP A 4 -6.44 16.13 -1.65
C ASP A 4 -5.95 15.10 -0.65
N ILE A 5 -6.39 13.85 -0.83
CA ILE A 5 -6.00 12.73 0.02
C ILE A 5 -4.49 12.47 -0.06
N THR A 6 -3.80 12.89 -1.12
CA THR A 6 -2.35 12.63 -1.28
C THR A 6 -1.49 13.38 -0.26
N LYS A 7 -2.05 14.38 0.42
CA LYS A 7 -1.42 15.12 1.52
C LYS A 7 -1.58 14.44 2.87
N CYS A 8 -2.40 13.39 2.96
CA CYS A 8 -2.63 12.62 4.17
C CYS A 8 -1.67 11.43 4.30
N HIS A 9 -1.72 10.79 5.46
CA HIS A 9 -0.93 9.62 5.80
C HIS A 9 -1.10 8.50 4.74
N PRO A 10 -0.04 7.81 4.28
CA PRO A 10 -0.14 6.78 3.24
C PRO A 10 -1.19 5.70 3.53
N SER A 11 -1.25 5.20 4.77
CA SER A 11 -2.29 4.27 5.20
C SER A 11 -3.72 4.82 5.08
N LEU A 12 -3.92 6.13 5.31
CA LEU A 12 -5.24 6.76 5.10
C LEU A 12 -5.58 6.85 3.61
N GLN A 13 -4.58 7.11 2.74
CA GLN A 13 -4.78 7.11 1.28
C GLN A 13 -5.23 5.74 0.77
N ALA A 14 -4.58 4.66 1.25
CA ALA A 14 -4.95 3.29 0.91
C ALA A 14 -6.35 2.95 1.44
N ALA A 15 -6.62 3.28 2.69
CA ALA A 15 -7.90 3.00 3.32
C ALA A 15 -9.07 3.74 2.66
N PHE A 16 -8.88 4.99 2.19
CA PHE A 16 -9.90 5.70 1.42
C PHE A 16 -10.24 4.98 0.11
N LYS A 17 -9.23 4.48 -0.63
CA LYS A 17 -9.46 3.70 -1.86
C LYS A 17 -10.25 2.44 -1.59
N GLU A 18 -9.90 1.70 -0.53
CA GLU A 18 -10.62 0.49 -0.13
C GLU A 18 -12.06 0.79 0.30
N LEU A 19 -12.26 1.82 1.12
CA LEU A 19 -13.58 2.26 1.55
C LEU A 19 -14.46 2.63 0.36
N ALA A 20 -13.94 3.46 -0.55
CA ALA A 20 -14.68 3.88 -1.75
C ALA A 20 -15.11 2.69 -2.61
N ALA A 21 -14.22 1.69 -2.79
CA ALA A 21 -14.54 0.48 -3.53
C ALA A 21 -15.65 -0.35 -2.84
N LYS A 22 -15.56 -0.56 -1.52
CA LYS A 22 -16.58 -1.32 -0.75
C LYS A 22 -17.92 -0.60 -0.70
N CYS A 23 -17.92 0.73 -0.57
CA CYS A 23 -19.13 1.54 -0.62
C CYS A 23 -19.78 1.47 -2.01
N HIS A 24 -18.99 1.63 -3.07
CA HIS A 24 -19.47 1.53 -4.45
C HIS A 24 -20.12 0.16 -4.75
N ALA A 25 -19.51 -0.94 -4.28
CA ALA A 25 -20.05 -2.28 -4.42
C ALA A 25 -21.44 -2.47 -3.76
N GLN A 26 -21.81 -1.60 -2.81
CA GLN A 26 -23.11 -1.60 -2.12
C GLN A 26 -24.04 -0.47 -2.57
N GLY A 27 -23.72 0.21 -3.69
CA GLY A 27 -24.49 1.35 -4.20
C GLY A 27 -24.40 2.61 -3.34
N LEU A 28 -23.40 2.71 -2.46
CA LEU A 28 -23.14 3.88 -1.62
C LEU A 28 -22.09 4.75 -2.31
N ILE A 29 -22.53 5.73 -3.10
CA ILE A 29 -21.61 6.60 -3.85
C ILE A 29 -21.13 7.74 -2.96
N ILE A 30 -19.84 7.72 -2.62
CA ILE A 30 -19.20 8.72 -1.77
C ILE A 30 -18.28 9.65 -2.57
N GLY A 31 -18.18 10.90 -2.13
CA GLY A 31 -17.18 11.86 -2.57
C GLY A 31 -16.22 12.23 -1.45
N LEU A 32 -15.01 12.65 -1.81
CA LEU A 32 -13.99 13.09 -0.85
C LEU A 32 -14.25 14.54 -0.43
N GLY A 33 -14.53 14.73 0.86
CA GLY A 33 -14.68 16.03 1.51
C GLY A 33 -13.33 16.59 1.98
N GLU A 34 -13.26 17.05 3.21
CA GLU A 34 -12.06 17.69 3.76
C GLU A 34 -11.00 16.64 4.15
N CYS A 35 -9.73 16.91 3.83
CA CYS A 35 -8.61 16.02 4.15
C CYS A 35 -7.63 16.75 5.09
N PHE A 36 -6.38 16.91 4.66
CA PHE A 36 -5.37 17.66 5.40
C PHE A 36 -5.76 19.14 5.52
N ARG A 37 -5.63 19.67 6.74
CA ARG A 37 -5.92 21.07 7.08
C ARG A 37 -4.73 21.71 7.78
N THR A 38 -4.27 22.84 7.26
CA THR A 38 -3.17 23.60 7.87
C THR A 38 -3.61 24.30 9.16
N VAL A 39 -2.66 24.80 9.95
CA VAL A 39 -2.92 25.63 11.14
C VAL A 39 -3.76 26.86 10.79
N ALA A 40 -3.37 27.58 9.74
CA ALA A 40 -4.09 28.78 9.29
C ALA A 40 -5.53 28.48 8.85
N GLU A 41 -5.76 27.38 8.11
CA GLU A 41 -7.11 26.96 7.73
C GLU A 41 -7.95 26.56 8.95
N GLN A 42 -7.35 25.90 9.95
CA GLN A 42 -8.04 25.55 11.19
C GLN A 42 -8.39 26.78 12.03
N ASP A 43 -7.50 27.78 12.11
CA ASP A 43 -7.78 29.04 12.81
C ASP A 43 -8.91 29.83 12.12
N ALA A 44 -8.94 29.84 10.79
CA ALA A 44 -10.05 30.44 10.03
C ALA A 44 -11.40 29.76 10.33
N LEU A 45 -11.43 28.43 10.48
CA LEU A 45 -12.63 27.72 10.93
C LEU A 45 -13.01 28.03 12.38
N TYR A 46 -12.03 28.14 13.26
CA TYR A 46 -12.28 28.47 14.67
C TYR A 46 -12.89 29.87 14.84
N ALA A 47 -12.54 30.82 13.96
CA ALA A 47 -13.06 32.18 13.96
C ALA A 47 -14.57 32.26 13.63
N GLN A 48 -15.13 31.30 12.87
CA GLN A 48 -16.55 31.29 12.49
C GLN A 48 -17.47 31.19 13.71
N GLY A 49 -18.50 32.05 13.75
CA GLY A 49 -19.42 32.18 14.87
C GLY A 49 -18.80 32.77 16.15
N ARG A 50 -17.56 33.28 16.06
CA ARG A 50 -16.84 33.92 17.17
C ARG A 50 -16.39 35.34 16.82
N THR A 51 -15.43 35.45 15.90
CA THR A 51 -14.90 36.73 15.40
C THR A 51 -15.32 36.99 13.96
N GLU A 52 -15.82 35.97 13.26
CA GLU A 52 -16.38 36.04 11.91
C GLU A 52 -17.82 35.52 11.90
N PRO A 53 -18.71 36.00 11.01
CA PRO A 53 -20.05 35.45 10.86
C PRO A 53 -20.05 33.96 10.49
N GLY A 54 -21.07 33.22 10.94
CA GLY A 54 -21.24 31.80 10.62
C GLY A 54 -21.61 30.94 11.82
N SER A 55 -21.80 29.64 11.59
CA SER A 55 -22.00 28.67 12.67
C SER A 55 -20.65 28.22 13.24
N ILE A 56 -20.61 27.87 14.54
CA ILE A 56 -19.43 27.24 15.13
C ILE A 56 -19.33 25.82 14.59
N VAL A 57 -18.31 25.56 13.76
CA VAL A 57 -18.04 24.24 13.16
C VAL A 57 -16.88 23.49 13.83
N THR A 58 -16.16 24.14 14.74
CA THR A 58 -15.06 23.54 15.49
C THR A 58 -14.83 24.23 16.84
N ASN A 59 -14.31 23.46 17.79
CA ASN A 59 -13.81 23.96 19.08
C ASN A 59 -12.27 24.02 19.15
N ALA A 60 -11.57 23.56 18.11
CA ALA A 60 -10.11 23.49 18.09
C ALA A 60 -9.48 24.71 17.40
N LYS A 61 -8.62 25.44 18.13
CA LYS A 61 -7.69 26.42 17.55
C LYS A 61 -6.63 25.69 16.74
N GLY A 62 -6.20 26.26 15.63
CA GLY A 62 -5.14 25.70 14.77
C GLY A 62 -3.85 25.47 15.53
N SER A 63 -3.42 26.43 16.34
CA SER A 63 -2.20 26.31 17.17
C SER A 63 -2.23 25.17 18.20
N SER A 64 -3.42 24.65 18.53
CA SER A 64 -3.57 23.56 19.50
C SER A 64 -3.32 22.17 18.93
N TYR A 65 -3.25 22.02 17.59
CA TYR A 65 -3.19 20.73 16.89
C TYR A 65 -4.24 19.72 17.39
N SER A 66 -5.43 20.21 17.78
CA SER A 66 -6.49 19.38 18.35
C SER A 66 -7.46 18.81 17.32
N SER A 67 -7.29 19.13 16.03
CA SER A 67 -8.01 18.51 14.91
C SER A 67 -7.19 17.40 14.27
N GLN A 68 -7.79 16.23 14.03
CA GLN A 68 -7.14 15.11 13.35
C GLN A 68 -6.76 15.44 11.89
N HIS A 69 -7.48 16.36 11.23
CA HIS A 69 -7.14 16.85 9.88
C HIS A 69 -5.78 17.55 9.83
N GLN A 70 -5.36 18.19 10.93
CA GLN A 70 -4.05 18.84 11.02
C GLN A 70 -2.90 17.85 11.10
N TRP A 71 -3.20 16.59 11.38
CA TRP A 71 -2.22 15.50 11.41
C TRP A 71 -2.27 14.66 10.14
N GLY A 72 -3.17 14.95 9.19
CA GLY A 72 -3.30 14.17 7.96
C GLY A 72 -3.76 12.72 8.19
N ILE A 73 -4.41 12.42 9.31
CA ILE A 73 -4.90 11.07 9.65
C ILE A 73 -6.43 10.94 9.55
N ALA A 74 -7.11 11.97 9.05
CA ALA A 74 -8.55 11.98 8.88
C ALA A 74 -8.98 12.57 7.54
N PHE A 75 -10.14 12.13 7.08
CA PHE A 75 -10.86 12.73 5.98
C PHE A 75 -12.37 12.76 6.28
N ASP A 76 -13.06 13.70 5.68
CA ASP A 76 -14.52 13.72 5.61
C ASP A 76 -14.98 13.16 4.27
N PHE A 77 -16.14 12.51 4.27
CA PHE A 77 -16.82 12.11 3.05
C PHE A 77 -18.20 12.76 2.95
N TYR A 78 -18.72 12.82 1.73
CA TYR A 78 -20.09 13.26 1.48
C TYR A 78 -20.82 12.31 0.53
N ARG A 79 -22.14 12.39 0.54
CA ARG A 79 -23.00 11.64 -0.38
C ARG A 79 -22.93 12.20 -1.79
N ASN A 80 -22.56 11.39 -2.76
CA ASN A 80 -22.29 11.82 -4.14
C ASN A 80 -23.18 11.09 -5.18
N ASP A 81 -24.43 10.78 -4.81
CA ASP A 81 -25.44 10.16 -5.68
C ASP A 81 -26.47 11.15 -6.24
N GLY A 82 -26.19 12.45 -6.14
CA GLY A 82 -27.08 13.53 -6.59
C GLY A 82 -28.23 13.88 -5.64
N LYS A 83 -28.40 13.18 -4.50
CA LYS A 83 -29.51 13.42 -3.55
C LYS A 83 -29.20 14.45 -2.46
N GLY A 84 -28.06 15.14 -2.57
CA GLY A 84 -27.57 16.12 -1.62
C GLY A 84 -26.47 15.57 -0.70
N ALA A 85 -25.40 16.36 -0.53
CA ALA A 85 -24.13 15.95 0.10
C ALA A 85 -24.28 15.44 1.55
N TYR A 86 -25.25 15.95 2.30
CA TYR A 86 -25.50 15.63 3.71
C TYR A 86 -26.88 14.99 3.95
N ASN A 87 -27.47 14.42 2.90
CA ASN A 87 -28.77 13.76 3.00
C ASN A 87 -28.64 12.36 3.65
N GLU A 88 -29.28 12.21 4.82
CA GLU A 88 -29.28 10.99 5.65
C GLU A 88 -30.24 9.88 5.16
N SER A 89 -30.99 10.09 4.09
CA SER A 89 -31.97 9.12 3.58
C SER A 89 -31.34 7.75 3.34
N GLY A 90 -31.97 6.69 3.85
CA GLY A 90 -31.44 5.33 3.72
C GLY A 90 -30.23 5.06 4.61
N ASP A 91 -30.06 5.86 5.67
CA ASP A 91 -29.08 5.65 6.73
C ASP A 91 -27.63 5.66 6.23
N PHE A 92 -27.39 6.57 5.29
CA PHE A 92 -26.23 6.58 4.41
C PHE A 92 -24.91 6.65 5.20
N PHE A 93 -24.78 7.64 6.10
CA PHE A 93 -23.55 7.85 6.84
C PHE A 93 -23.27 6.72 7.84
N ARG A 94 -24.29 6.17 8.51
CA ARG A 94 -24.10 5.03 9.42
C ARG A 94 -23.63 3.80 8.68
N ARG A 95 -24.22 3.50 7.51
CA ARG A 95 -23.80 2.35 6.69
C ARG A 95 -22.32 2.47 6.28
N ILE A 96 -21.89 3.65 5.85
CA ILE A 96 -20.48 3.90 5.50
C ILE A 96 -19.58 3.82 6.73
N GLY A 97 -20.02 4.37 7.87
CA GLY A 97 -19.32 4.26 9.14
C GLY A 97 -19.07 2.79 9.54
N GLN A 98 -20.07 1.91 9.37
CA GLN A 98 -19.88 0.47 9.63
C GLN A 98 -18.91 -0.19 8.65
N ILE A 99 -18.94 0.19 7.36
CA ILE A 99 -17.97 -0.32 6.37
C ILE A 99 -16.56 0.14 6.73
N ALA A 100 -16.38 1.42 7.09
CA ALA A 100 -15.10 1.96 7.52
C ALA A 100 -14.55 1.23 8.75
N LYS A 101 -15.40 0.96 9.75
CA LYS A 101 -15.03 0.16 10.92
C LYS A 101 -14.64 -1.27 10.55
N SER A 102 -15.31 -1.88 9.57
CA SER A 102 -14.99 -3.25 9.11
C SER A 102 -13.60 -3.36 8.45
N ILE A 103 -13.02 -2.24 7.99
CA ILE A 103 -11.65 -2.17 7.45
C ILE A 103 -10.66 -1.53 8.45
N GLY A 104 -11.04 -1.43 9.73
CA GLY A 104 -10.15 -0.97 10.79
C GLY A 104 -10.03 0.54 10.94
N LEU A 105 -10.94 1.34 10.36
CA LEU A 105 -10.99 2.79 10.56
C LEU A 105 -11.86 3.19 11.74
N GLY A 106 -11.56 4.36 12.33
CA GLY A 106 -12.44 5.04 13.26
C GLY A 106 -13.47 5.90 12.54
N TRP A 107 -14.62 6.13 13.19
CA TRP A 107 -15.73 6.92 12.64
C TRP A 107 -16.24 7.94 13.67
N GLY A 108 -16.33 9.21 13.26
CA GLY A 108 -16.79 10.30 14.12
C GLY A 108 -18.27 10.25 14.48
N GLY A 109 -19.06 9.43 13.77
CA GLY A 109 -20.46 9.17 14.13
C GLY A 109 -20.62 8.39 15.45
N ASP A 110 -19.56 7.75 15.95
CA ASP A 110 -19.54 7.06 17.25
C ASP A 110 -19.14 8.01 18.42
N TRP A 111 -18.80 9.27 18.15
CA TRP A 111 -18.43 10.23 19.21
C TRP A 111 -19.65 10.64 20.03
N THR A 112 -19.45 11.00 21.30
CA THR A 112 -20.53 11.48 22.19
C THR A 112 -20.87 12.94 21.93
N SER A 113 -19.86 13.79 21.72
CA SER A 113 -19.99 15.17 21.29
C SER A 113 -18.61 15.73 20.89
N ILE A 114 -18.48 16.48 19.80
CA ILE A 114 -19.49 16.73 18.76
C ILE A 114 -19.59 15.48 17.88
N VAL A 115 -20.79 14.98 17.61
CA VAL A 115 -21.00 13.85 16.68
C VAL A 115 -20.70 14.34 15.26
N ASP A 116 -19.75 13.69 14.58
CA ASP A 116 -19.32 14.09 13.23
C ASP A 116 -19.38 12.90 12.27
N LYS A 117 -20.53 12.73 11.62
CA LYS A 117 -20.81 11.55 10.79
C LYS A 117 -20.02 11.48 9.47
N PRO A 118 -19.69 12.60 8.80
CA PRO A 118 -18.74 12.60 7.69
C PRO A 118 -17.33 12.13 8.04
N HIS A 119 -16.92 12.22 9.32
CA HIS A 119 -15.52 12.11 9.71
C HIS A 119 -15.03 10.68 9.86
N ILE A 120 -13.93 10.34 9.19
CA ILE A 120 -13.24 9.04 9.24
C ILE A 120 -11.76 9.26 9.56
N TYR A 121 -11.18 8.40 10.40
CA TYR A 121 -9.79 8.56 10.85
C TYR A 121 -9.03 7.24 11.06
N LEU A 122 -7.70 7.31 11.04
CA LEU A 122 -6.82 6.22 11.47
C LEU A 122 -6.82 6.12 13.00
N PRO A 123 -7.25 5.00 13.60
CA PRO A 123 -7.39 4.88 15.05
C PRO A 123 -6.07 4.62 15.79
N ASN A 124 -4.93 4.49 15.09
CA ASN A 124 -3.62 4.15 15.65
C ASN A 124 -3.16 5.10 16.77
N TRP A 125 -3.67 6.34 16.79
CA TRP A 125 -3.36 7.35 17.80
C TRP A 125 -4.57 7.74 18.67
N GLY A 126 -5.59 6.87 18.71
CA GLY A 126 -6.83 7.08 19.44
C GLY A 126 -7.87 7.91 18.67
N SER A 127 -9.00 8.20 19.33
CA SER A 127 -10.10 9.01 18.77
C SER A 127 -9.84 10.52 18.78
N GLY A 128 -8.70 10.96 19.31
CA GLY A 128 -8.28 12.36 19.35
C GLY A 128 -6.81 12.53 18.96
N THR A 129 -6.22 13.68 19.28
CA THR A 129 -4.82 13.99 18.90
C THR A 129 -3.84 13.97 20.06
N GLY A 130 -4.25 13.50 21.25
CA GLY A 130 -3.42 13.52 22.46
C GLY A 130 -2.08 12.80 22.27
N ILE A 131 -2.11 11.57 21.74
CA ILE A 131 -0.92 10.76 21.47
C ILE A 131 -0.02 11.44 20.44
N LEU A 132 -0.60 11.95 19.35
CA LEU A 132 0.15 12.65 18.29
C LEU A 132 0.89 13.89 18.82
N LYS A 133 0.21 14.69 19.64
CA LYS A 133 0.79 15.87 20.30
C LYS A 133 1.92 15.48 21.24
N GLN A 134 1.72 14.45 22.07
CA GLN A 134 2.73 13.99 23.03
C GLN A 134 3.97 13.42 22.34
N GLN A 135 3.78 12.62 21.29
CA GLN A 135 4.87 11.87 20.65
C GLN A 135 5.63 12.70 19.61
N TYR A 136 4.93 13.53 18.82
CA TYR A 136 5.52 14.22 17.68
C TYR A 136 5.55 15.74 17.84
N GLY A 137 4.63 16.33 18.62
CA GLY A 137 4.53 17.76 18.85
C GLY A 137 3.98 18.57 17.66
N THR A 138 4.46 18.33 16.43
CA THR A 138 4.02 19.02 15.21
C THR A 138 3.73 18.05 14.07
N PHE A 139 2.89 18.49 13.12
CA PHE A 139 2.60 17.74 11.90
C PHE A 139 3.88 17.39 11.12
N GLU A 140 4.83 18.33 10.96
CA GLU A 140 6.04 18.05 10.18
C GLU A 140 6.92 16.95 10.81
N LYS A 141 7.04 16.94 12.14
CA LYS A 141 7.75 15.86 12.85
C LYS A 141 7.04 14.52 12.68
N PHE A 142 5.70 14.51 12.70
CA PHE A 142 4.93 13.32 12.41
C PHE A 142 5.06 12.87 10.94
N ARG A 143 4.97 13.79 9.99
CA ARG A 143 5.07 13.50 8.56
C ARG A 143 6.42 12.90 8.17
N GLN A 144 7.49 13.28 8.87
CA GLN A 144 8.81 12.67 8.70
C GLN A 144 8.82 11.17 9.05
N THR A 145 7.93 10.70 9.93
CA THR A 145 7.83 9.27 10.26
C THR A 145 7.09 8.46 9.20
N TRP A 146 6.30 9.08 8.32
CA TRP A 146 5.59 8.39 7.24
C TRP A 146 6.54 7.79 6.20
N ALA A 147 7.71 8.42 6.01
CA ALA A 147 8.78 7.87 5.19
C ALA A 147 9.46 6.64 5.82
N ALA A 148 9.24 6.44 7.13
CA ALA A 148 9.80 5.38 7.94
C ALA A 148 8.77 4.32 8.36
N GLU A 149 7.53 4.34 7.85
CA GLU A 149 6.68 3.16 7.83
C GLU A 149 7.35 2.13 6.91
N LYS A 150 8.31 1.42 7.49
CA LYS A 150 8.93 0.24 6.91
C LYS A 150 7.78 -0.68 6.54
N LYS A 151 7.51 -0.80 5.24
CA LYS A 151 6.94 -2.04 4.73
C LYS A 151 7.89 -3.14 5.24
N GLU A 152 7.48 -3.86 6.28
CA GLU A 152 8.21 -5.03 6.73
C GLU A 152 8.07 -6.07 5.62
N TYR A 153 9.11 -6.16 4.79
CA TYR A 153 9.16 -7.17 3.77
C TYR A 153 9.69 -8.46 4.39
N ILE A 154 8.97 -9.55 4.16
CA ILE A 154 9.50 -10.89 4.41
C ILE A 154 10.52 -11.16 3.32
N TYR A 155 11.80 -11.18 3.70
CA TYR A 155 12.90 -11.46 2.79
C TYR A 155 13.18 -12.95 2.73
N GLN A 156 13.16 -13.51 1.54
CA GLN A 156 13.49 -14.92 1.30
C GLN A 156 14.81 -14.99 0.53
N PRO A 157 15.84 -15.70 1.04
CA PRO A 157 17.11 -15.83 0.35
C PRO A 157 16.92 -16.65 -0.92
N ILE A 158 17.54 -16.20 -2.01
CA ILE A 158 17.58 -16.90 -3.28
C ILE A 158 19.01 -16.85 -3.83
N SER A 159 19.33 -17.76 -4.74
CA SER A 159 20.61 -17.77 -5.45
C SER A 159 20.38 -18.12 -6.90
N THR A 160 21.35 -17.83 -7.77
CA THR A 160 21.37 -18.33 -9.15
C THR A 160 22.51 -19.30 -9.37
N GLY A 161 23.24 -19.70 -8.32
CA GLY A 161 24.53 -20.37 -8.47
C GLY A 161 25.44 -19.58 -9.42
N SER A 162 25.98 -20.25 -10.43
CA SER A 162 26.73 -19.64 -11.55
C SER A 162 25.85 -19.19 -12.72
N ALA A 163 24.58 -19.60 -12.79
CA ALA A 163 23.71 -19.42 -13.96
C ALA A 163 23.36 -17.95 -14.23
N ARG A 164 23.17 -17.16 -13.16
CA ARG A 164 22.63 -15.78 -13.20
C ARG A 164 21.21 -15.75 -13.83
N VAL A 165 20.51 -14.62 -13.71
CA VAL A 165 19.29 -14.36 -14.49
C VAL A 165 19.53 -13.25 -15.49
N GLU A 166 18.86 -13.33 -16.64
CA GLU A 166 18.87 -12.30 -17.66
C GLU A 166 17.79 -11.27 -17.42
N VAL A 167 18.09 -10.01 -17.69
CA VAL A 167 17.10 -8.94 -17.84
C VAL A 167 16.51 -8.99 -19.24
N THR A 168 15.18 -9.03 -19.33
CA THR A 168 14.44 -9.10 -20.61
C THR A 168 13.83 -7.75 -21.02
N ALA A 169 13.68 -6.81 -20.08
CA ALA A 169 13.22 -5.45 -20.40
C ALA A 169 14.31 -4.61 -21.08
N SER A 170 13.91 -3.68 -21.96
CA SER A 170 14.81 -2.70 -22.59
C SER A 170 15.48 -1.79 -21.56
N SER A 171 14.76 -1.45 -20.49
CA SER A 171 15.25 -0.69 -19.35
C SER A 171 14.52 -1.12 -18.09
N LEU A 172 15.27 -1.60 -17.09
CA LEU A 172 14.77 -2.07 -15.81
C LEU A 172 15.27 -1.16 -14.69
N VAL A 173 14.32 -0.49 -14.02
CA VAL A 173 14.59 0.47 -12.94
C VAL A 173 15.08 -0.24 -11.69
N VAL A 174 16.18 0.28 -11.13
CA VAL A 174 16.67 -0.09 -9.80
C VAL A 174 16.04 0.84 -8.76
N ARG A 175 15.56 0.25 -7.66
CA ARG A 175 14.86 0.92 -6.57
C ARG A 175 15.55 0.74 -5.22
N ASP A 176 15.31 1.68 -4.31
CA ASP A 176 15.87 1.66 -2.95
C ASP A 176 15.25 0.58 -2.04
N ALA A 177 14.02 0.15 -2.36
CA ALA A 177 13.26 -0.89 -1.69
C ALA A 177 12.29 -1.57 -2.69
N PRO A 178 11.66 -2.71 -2.34
CA PRO A 178 10.61 -3.33 -3.15
C PRO A 178 9.44 -2.37 -3.45
N GLY A 179 9.31 -1.90 -4.70
CA GLY A 179 8.32 -0.89 -5.08
C GLY A 179 8.61 0.50 -4.51
N GLY A 180 9.84 0.73 -4.05
CA GLY A 180 10.32 1.98 -3.48
C GLY A 180 10.61 3.07 -4.52
N LYS A 181 11.49 4.00 -4.18
CA LYS A 181 11.87 5.10 -5.07
C LYS A 181 12.90 4.63 -6.09
N ASP A 182 12.82 5.22 -7.28
CA ASP A 182 13.83 5.07 -8.32
C ASP A 182 15.18 5.64 -7.84
N THR A 183 16.26 4.87 -7.96
CA THR A 183 17.61 5.32 -7.57
C THR A 183 18.37 6.01 -8.69
N GLY A 184 17.80 6.08 -9.89
CA GLY A 184 18.47 6.45 -11.14
C GLY A 184 19.26 5.30 -11.79
N GLY A 185 19.47 4.19 -11.07
CA GLY A 185 20.16 3.01 -11.59
C GLY A 185 19.30 2.21 -12.58
N ARG A 186 19.92 1.62 -13.60
CA ARG A 186 19.25 0.78 -14.60
C ARG A 186 20.02 -0.50 -14.89
N TYR A 187 19.27 -1.54 -15.22
CA TYR A 187 19.75 -2.65 -16.05
C TYR A 187 19.06 -2.60 -17.42
N TYR A 188 19.66 -3.24 -18.40
CA TYR A 188 19.20 -3.28 -19.79
C TYR A 188 19.12 -4.73 -20.27
N THR A 189 18.43 -4.95 -21.39
CA THR A 189 18.26 -6.28 -21.98
C THR A 189 19.59 -7.01 -22.12
N GLY A 190 19.61 -8.30 -21.78
CA GLY A 190 20.81 -9.13 -21.85
C GLY A 190 21.75 -9.01 -20.65
N ASN A 191 21.55 -8.04 -19.75
CA ASN A 191 22.34 -7.98 -18.51
C ASN A 191 22.11 -9.24 -17.67
N ARG A 192 23.21 -9.87 -17.22
CA ARG A 192 23.20 -11.07 -16.36
C ARG A 192 23.47 -10.69 -14.91
N ILE A 193 22.49 -10.89 -14.05
CA ILE A 193 22.51 -10.44 -12.65
C ILE A 193 22.43 -11.62 -11.68
N LYS A 194 22.92 -11.43 -10.46
CA LYS A 194 22.88 -12.42 -9.38
C LYS A 194 22.01 -11.90 -8.22
N PRO A 195 20.70 -12.16 -8.23
CA PRO A 195 19.83 -11.86 -7.10
C PRO A 195 20.30 -12.50 -5.80
N LEU A 196 20.10 -11.80 -4.68
CA LEU A 196 20.51 -12.21 -3.34
C LEU A 196 19.33 -12.66 -2.48
N ARG A 197 18.20 -11.96 -2.60
CA ARG A 197 16.94 -12.27 -1.91
C ARG A 197 15.75 -11.77 -2.73
N LYS A 198 14.57 -12.29 -2.40
CA LYS A 198 13.30 -11.81 -2.94
C LYS A 198 12.39 -11.26 -1.85
N ALA A 199 11.47 -10.39 -2.26
CA ALA A 199 10.43 -9.80 -1.43
C ALA A 199 9.15 -9.61 -2.24
N LEU A 200 8.03 -9.54 -1.52
CA LEU A 200 6.73 -9.18 -2.07
C LEU A 200 6.34 -7.76 -1.60
N SER A 201 5.94 -6.89 -2.52
CA SER A 201 5.39 -5.56 -2.22
C SER A 201 4.04 -5.43 -2.91
N GLY A 202 2.95 -5.54 -2.14
CA GLY A 202 1.62 -5.70 -2.73
C GLY A 202 1.52 -7.00 -3.54
N SER A 203 1.20 -6.91 -4.83
CA SER A 203 1.17 -8.05 -5.76
C SER A 203 2.47 -8.22 -6.57
N GLU A 204 3.43 -7.31 -6.43
CA GLU A 204 4.65 -7.28 -7.23
C GLU A 204 5.78 -8.03 -6.54
N ARG A 205 6.55 -8.80 -7.32
CA ARG A 205 7.70 -9.57 -6.83
C ARG A 205 8.99 -8.85 -7.17
N TRP A 206 9.86 -8.75 -6.18
CA TRP A 206 11.06 -7.95 -6.25
C TRP A 206 12.27 -8.79 -5.90
N PHE A 207 13.34 -8.64 -6.67
CA PHE A 207 14.63 -9.27 -6.41
C PHE A 207 15.65 -8.21 -6.01
N GLU A 208 16.41 -8.48 -4.97
CA GLU A 208 17.55 -7.64 -4.58
C GLU A 208 18.79 -8.04 -5.35
N THR A 209 19.49 -7.03 -5.85
CA THR A 209 20.80 -7.10 -6.51
C THR A 209 21.83 -6.32 -5.71
N ASP A 210 23.09 -6.35 -6.14
CA ASP A 210 24.16 -5.50 -5.63
C ASP A 210 23.89 -3.99 -5.79
N ARG A 211 22.99 -3.60 -6.69
CA ARG A 211 22.63 -2.19 -6.96
C ARG A 211 21.33 -1.73 -6.29
N GLY A 212 20.53 -2.66 -5.76
CA GLY A 212 19.21 -2.39 -5.20
C GLY A 212 18.14 -3.34 -5.73
N TRP A 213 16.88 -2.94 -5.64
CA TRP A 213 15.72 -3.77 -5.94
C TRP A 213 15.21 -3.58 -7.36
N ILE A 214 14.86 -4.68 -8.02
CA ILE A 214 14.30 -4.68 -9.36
C ILE A 214 13.05 -5.56 -9.42
N SER A 215 12.14 -5.24 -10.36
CA SER A 215 10.98 -6.10 -10.61
C SER A 215 11.42 -7.44 -11.20
N ALA A 216 10.91 -8.53 -10.63
CA ALA A 216 11.20 -9.88 -11.09
C ALA A 216 10.41 -10.27 -12.35
N ASP A 217 9.42 -9.49 -12.76
CA ASP A 217 8.61 -9.73 -13.97
C ASP A 217 9.43 -9.61 -15.26
N TYR A 218 10.58 -8.94 -15.20
CA TYR A 218 11.44 -8.69 -16.37
C TYR A 218 12.71 -9.51 -16.34
N LEU A 219 12.67 -10.66 -15.67
CA LEU A 219 13.80 -11.56 -15.51
C LEU A 219 13.49 -12.93 -16.10
N GLN A 220 14.55 -13.62 -16.54
CA GLN A 220 14.48 -15.02 -16.96
C GLN A 220 15.74 -15.77 -16.51
N GLY A 221 15.58 -16.99 -15.99
CA GLY A 221 16.70 -17.86 -15.67
C GLY A 221 16.47 -18.74 -14.45
N TRP A 222 17.50 -19.51 -14.09
CA TRP A 222 17.46 -20.44 -12.98
C TRP A 222 17.57 -19.74 -11.62
N ILE A 223 16.65 -20.08 -10.71
CA ILE A 223 16.63 -19.63 -9.32
C ILE A 223 16.72 -20.85 -8.41
N LEU A 224 17.61 -20.78 -7.42
CA LEU A 224 17.74 -21.71 -6.32
C LEU A 224 17.11 -21.10 -5.08
N GLU A 225 16.12 -21.79 -4.52
CA GLU A 225 15.38 -21.37 -3.34
C GLU A 225 15.13 -22.58 -2.44
N GLY A 226 15.44 -22.49 -1.16
CA GLY A 226 15.24 -23.61 -0.22
C GLY A 226 15.99 -24.90 -0.59
N GLY A 227 17.06 -24.82 -1.39
CA GLY A 227 17.78 -25.98 -1.90
C GLY A 227 17.18 -26.61 -3.17
N GLN A 228 16.09 -26.06 -3.71
CA GLN A 228 15.44 -26.54 -4.92
C GLN A 228 15.54 -25.50 -6.05
N TRP A 229 15.73 -25.98 -7.27
CA TRP A 229 15.80 -25.13 -8.45
C TRP A 229 14.42 -24.94 -9.07
N TRP A 230 14.14 -23.75 -9.57
CA TRP A 230 13.02 -23.46 -10.46
C TRP A 230 13.47 -22.51 -11.58
N TYR A 231 12.72 -22.48 -12.68
CA TYR A 231 13.07 -21.64 -13.83
C TYR A 231 12.11 -20.46 -13.97
N LEU A 232 12.61 -19.26 -13.73
CA LEU A 232 11.87 -18.01 -13.89
C LEU A 232 11.76 -17.65 -15.37
N LYS A 233 10.55 -17.31 -15.81
CA LYS A 233 10.24 -16.70 -17.10
C LYS A 233 9.66 -15.30 -16.91
N PRO A 234 9.69 -14.45 -17.94
CA PRO A 234 9.09 -13.12 -17.87
C PRO A 234 7.62 -13.16 -17.43
N GLY A 235 7.18 -12.09 -16.75
CA GLY A 235 5.89 -12.01 -16.08
C GLY A 235 5.81 -12.78 -14.76
N TYR A 236 6.97 -13.15 -14.18
CA TYR A 236 7.06 -14.00 -12.98
C TYR A 236 6.31 -15.33 -13.14
N THR A 237 6.47 -15.94 -14.32
CA THR A 237 5.89 -17.24 -14.66
C THR A 237 6.97 -18.32 -14.62
N TYR A 238 6.58 -19.59 -14.56
CA TYR A 238 7.51 -20.72 -14.53
C TYR A 238 6.82 -21.99 -15.04
N PRO A 239 7.58 -22.96 -15.61
CA PRO A 239 7.02 -24.26 -15.96
C PRO A 239 6.64 -25.04 -14.69
N ALA A 240 5.49 -25.72 -14.72
CA ALA A 240 5.02 -26.59 -13.64
C ALA A 240 4.26 -27.79 -14.23
N GLY A 241 4.47 -28.98 -13.65
CA GLY A 241 3.83 -30.23 -14.03
C GLY A 241 4.15 -30.68 -15.45
N ARG A 242 5.37 -30.39 -15.93
CA ARG A 242 5.75 -30.60 -17.33
C ARG A 242 7.24 -30.78 -17.55
N LEU A 243 7.57 -31.36 -18.71
CA LEU A 243 8.89 -31.25 -19.32
C LEU A 243 9.04 -29.89 -20.02
N GLU A 244 10.23 -29.32 -19.96
CA GLU A 244 10.59 -28.07 -20.64
C GLU A 244 12.02 -28.15 -21.19
N VAL A 245 12.22 -27.73 -22.43
CA VAL A 245 13.55 -27.58 -23.01
C VAL A 245 14.08 -26.18 -22.75
N ILE A 246 15.18 -26.08 -22.03
CA ILE A 246 15.85 -24.83 -21.64
C ILE A 246 17.30 -24.93 -22.08
N ASP A 247 17.78 -23.98 -22.89
CA ASP A 247 19.15 -23.95 -23.43
C ASP A 247 19.60 -25.29 -24.05
N GLY A 248 18.69 -25.95 -24.78
CA GLY A 248 18.94 -27.21 -25.47
C GLY A 248 18.93 -28.46 -24.58
N LYS A 249 18.61 -28.33 -23.29
CA LYS A 249 18.48 -29.45 -22.34
C LYS A 249 17.05 -29.60 -21.88
N CYS A 250 16.57 -30.84 -21.73
CA CYS A 250 15.24 -31.13 -21.22
C CYS A 250 15.26 -31.25 -19.70
N TYR A 251 14.34 -30.56 -19.03
CA TYR A 251 14.16 -30.55 -17.59
C TYR A 251 12.73 -30.93 -17.23
N CYS A 252 12.54 -31.68 -16.14
CA CYS A 252 11.22 -32.02 -15.62
C CYS A 252 10.90 -31.17 -14.39
N PHE A 253 9.66 -30.68 -14.30
CA PHE A 253 9.19 -29.84 -13.21
C PHE A 253 7.95 -30.45 -12.53
N ASP A 254 7.93 -30.42 -11.21
CA ASP A 254 6.76 -30.83 -10.43
C ASP A 254 5.59 -29.84 -10.58
N PHE A 255 4.42 -30.17 -10.04
CA PHE A 255 3.22 -29.32 -10.13
C PHE A 255 3.34 -27.95 -9.43
N ASN A 256 4.35 -27.76 -8.59
CA ASN A 256 4.64 -26.48 -7.93
C ASN A 256 5.73 -25.67 -8.68
N GLY A 257 6.32 -26.23 -9.73
CA GLY A 257 7.33 -25.58 -10.55
C GLY A 257 8.78 -25.81 -10.10
N TRP A 258 9.02 -26.76 -9.20
CA TRP A 258 10.38 -27.17 -8.82
C TRP A 258 10.94 -28.15 -9.84
N MET A 259 12.19 -27.92 -10.23
CA MET A 259 12.95 -28.85 -11.05
C MET A 259 13.17 -30.15 -10.29
N LEU A 260 12.78 -31.25 -10.90
CA LEU A 260 13.05 -32.60 -10.41
C LEU A 260 14.49 -32.96 -10.71
N THR A 261 15.16 -33.55 -9.72
CA THR A 261 16.50 -34.14 -9.84
C THR A 261 16.39 -35.64 -10.08
N ALA A 262 17.46 -36.29 -10.56
CA ALA A 262 17.41 -37.71 -10.94
C ALA A 262 16.98 -38.64 -9.80
N ASP A 263 17.24 -38.28 -8.55
CA ASP A 263 16.79 -39.00 -7.34
C ASP A 263 15.27 -38.92 -7.11
N ARG A 264 14.55 -38.08 -7.86
CA ARG A 264 13.09 -37.91 -7.84
C ARG A 264 12.40 -38.53 -9.06
N ILE A 265 13.14 -39.28 -9.88
CA ILE A 265 12.64 -39.89 -11.12
C ILE A 265 13.04 -41.37 -11.09
N ARG A 266 12.06 -42.27 -11.15
CA ARG A 266 12.29 -43.73 -11.27
C ARG A 266 12.95 -44.06 -12.61
N GLU A 267 13.59 -45.22 -12.70
CA GLU A 267 14.21 -45.68 -13.95
C GLU A 267 13.21 -45.81 -15.12
N ASP A 268 11.93 -46.03 -14.83
CA ASP A 268 10.84 -46.07 -15.81
C ASP A 268 10.28 -44.69 -16.20
N GLY A 269 10.84 -43.62 -15.63
CA GLY A 269 10.44 -42.23 -15.88
C GLY A 269 9.28 -41.73 -15.01
N GLU A 270 8.75 -42.53 -14.08
CA GLU A 270 7.74 -42.11 -13.13
C GLU A 270 8.34 -41.14 -12.08
N VAL A 271 7.63 -40.05 -11.79
CA VAL A 271 8.04 -39.06 -10.77
C VAL A 271 7.69 -39.58 -9.37
N ILE A 272 8.63 -39.49 -8.42
CA ILE A 272 8.50 -39.96 -7.03
C ILE A 272 8.14 -38.81 -6.08
#